data_AF-A0A955TN02-F1
#
_entry.id   AF-A0A955TN02-F1
#
_cell.length_a   1.000
_cell.length_b   1.000
_cell.length_c   1.000
_cell.angle_alpha   90.00
_cell.angle_beta   90.00
_cell.angle_gamma   90.00
#
_symmetry.space_group_name_H-M   'P 1'
#
loop_
_entity.id
_entity.type
_entity.pdbx_description
1 polymer ?
#
loop_
_entity_poly.entity_id
_entity_poly.type
_entity_poly.pdbx_seq_one_letter_code
_entity_poly.pdbx_strand_id
1 'polypeptide(L)' 'MSERTLAIIKPDAVAKHAIGDIIRRYEEAGLIPVAMRMTRLSKCVAEG' A
#
# COMPACT_ATOMS: atom_id res chain seq x y z
N MET A 1 -13.77 11.17 14.92
CA MET A 1 -13.83 10.99 13.45
C MET A 1 -12.79 9.95 13.07
N SER A 2 -13.04 9.13 12.05
CA SER A 2 -12.06 8.13 11.57
C SER A 2 -11.34 8.72 10.36
N GLU A 3 -10.05 9.00 10.53
CA GLU A 3 -9.20 9.46 9.44
C GLU A 3 -8.83 8.32 8.51
N ARG A 4 -8.68 8.63 7.23
CA ARG A 4 -8.27 7.66 6.21
C ARG A 4 -7.12 8.25 5.40
N THR A 5 -6.14 7.42 5.11
CA THR A 5 -5.00 7.78 4.26
C THR A 5 -4.76 6.70 3.21
N LEU A 6 -4.17 7.09 2.10
CA LEU A 6 -3.79 6.16 1.03
C LEU A 6 -2.32 5.74 1.23
N ALA A 7 -2.10 4.43 1.37
CA ALA A 7 -0.77 3.85 1.36
C ALA A 7 -0.52 3.12 0.04
N ILE A 8 0.64 3.37 -0.60
CA ILE A 8 1.03 2.73 -1.85
C ILE A 8 2.30 1.91 -1.60
N ILE A 9 2.22 0.59 -1.79
CA ILE A 9 3.39 -0.28 -1.80
C ILE A 9 3.98 -0.26 -3.21
N LYS A 10 5.15 0.36 -3.35
CA LYS A 10 5.84 0.56 -4.64
C LYS A 10 6.41 -0.76 -5.22
N PRO A 11 6.66 -0.83 -6.55
CA PRO A 11 7.07 -2.07 -7.22
C PRO A 11 8.39 -2.65 -6.71
N ASP A 12 9.29 -1.84 -6.15
CA ASP A 12 10.54 -2.28 -5.54
C ASP A 12 10.30 -3.14 -4.28
N ALA A 13 9.36 -2.73 -3.43
CA ALA A 13 8.97 -3.50 -2.25
C ALA A 13 8.22 -4.79 -2.62
N VAL A 14 7.39 -4.73 -3.67
CA VAL A 14 6.73 -5.92 -4.24
C VAL A 14 7.75 -6.91 -4.77
N ALA A 15 8.75 -6.45 -5.54
CA ALA A 15 9.82 -7.31 -6.09
C ALA A 15 10.67 -7.98 -4.99
N LYS A 16 10.80 -7.32 -3.83
CA LYS A 16 11.47 -7.86 -2.65
C LYS A 16 10.58 -8.77 -1.78
N HIS A 17 9.34 -9.04 -2.19
CA HIS A 17 8.38 -9.83 -1.42
C HIS A 17 8.05 -9.25 -0.03
N ALA A 18 8.23 -7.93 0.16
CA ALA A 18 8.11 -7.27 1.47
C ALA A 18 6.67 -6.80 1.82
N ILE A 19 5.66 -7.22 1.04
CA ILE A 19 4.27 -6.76 1.20
C ILE A 19 3.75 -7.07 2.62
N GLY A 20 3.94 -8.31 3.08
CA GLY A 20 3.46 -8.75 4.39
C GLY A 20 4.09 -7.96 5.54
N ASP A 21 5.40 -7.74 5.50
CA ASP A 21 6.13 -7.00 6.53
C ASP A 21 5.66 -5.54 6.62
N ILE A 22 5.36 -4.93 5.47
CA ILE A 22 4.86 -3.55 5.40
C ILE A 22 3.44 -3.45 5.98
N ILE A 23 2.55 -4.39 5.64
CA ILE A 23 1.19 -4.44 6.19
C ILE A 23 1.24 -4.63 7.71
N ARG A 24 2.06 -5.57 8.17
CA ARG A 24 2.24 -5.86 9.58
C ARG A 24 2.71 -4.61 10.35
N ARG A 25 3.62 -3.81 9.79
CA ARG A 25 4.03 -2.53 10.40
C ARG A 25 2.89 -1.54 10.56
N TYR A 26 1.97 -1.48 9.59
CA TYR A 26 0.79 -0.61 9.71
C TYR A 26 -0.16 -1.10 10.81
N GLU A 27 -0.38 -2.41 10.89
CA GLU A 27 -1.21 -3.02 11.93
C GLU A 27 -0.60 -2.83 13.33
N GLU A 28 0.71 -3.03 13.49
CA GLU A 28 1.44 -2.79 14.74
C GLU A 28 1.40 -1.31 15.17
N ALA A 29 1.31 -0.38 14.21
CA ALA A 29 1.11 1.04 14.46
C ALA A 29 -0.36 1.42 14.76
N GLY A 30 -1.28 0.45 14.77
CA GLY A 30 -2.70 0.66 15.02
C GLY A 30 -3.51 1.14 13.82
N LEU A 31 -2.94 1.12 12.60
CA LEU A 31 -3.67 1.41 11.37
C LEU A 31 -4.36 0.14 10.87
N ILE A 32 -5.61 0.27 10.44
CA ILE A 32 -6.42 -0.85 9.98
C ILE A 32 -6.59 -0.76 8.46
N PRO A 33 -6.14 -1.75 7.68
CA PRO A 33 -6.39 -1.80 6.25
C PRO A 33 -7.90 -1.94 5.97
N VAL A 34 -8.53 -0.90 5.44
CA VAL A 34 -9.98 -0.91 5.11
C VAL A 34 -10.26 -1.38 3.69
N ALA A 35 -9.29 -1.27 2.79
CA ALA A 35 -9.36 -1.72 1.41
C ALA A 35 -7.96 -1.93 0.86
N MET A 36 -7.76 -2.91 -0.01
CA MET A 36 -6.49 -3.19 -0.67
C MET A 36 -6.71 -3.58 -2.13
N ARG A 37 -5.84 -3.10 -3.02
CA ARG A 37 -5.88 -3.49 -4.45
C ARG A 37 -4.47 -3.52 -5.01
N MET A 38 -4.11 -4.62 -5.65
CA MET A 38 -2.89 -4.71 -6.45
C MET A 38 -3.20 -4.33 -7.89
N THR A 39 -2.53 -3.29 -8.39
CA THR A 39 -2.72 -2.80 -9.75
C THR A 39 -1.35 -2.52 -10.37
N ARG A 40 -1.18 -2.89 -11.65
CA ARG A 40 -0.04 -2.44 -12.45
C ARG A 40 -0.44 -1.13 -13.13
N LEU A 41 0.12 -0.02 -12.68
CA LEU A 41 -0.18 1.28 -13.26
C LEU A 41 0.45 1.39 -14.65
N SER A 42 -0.33 1.84 -15.63
CA SER A 42 0.21 2.29 -16.91
C SER A 42 0.79 3.71 -16.72
N LYS A 43 1.70 4.12 -17.61
CA LYS A 43 2.37 5.44 -17.52
C LYS A 43 1.36 6.60 -17.42
N CYS A 44 0.32 6.56 -18.25
CA CYS A 44 -0.74 7.57 -18.27
C CYS A 44 -1.52 7.68 -16.95
N VAL A 45 -1.66 6.58 -16.20
CA VAL A 45 -2.35 6.57 -14.89
C VAL A 45 -1.41 6.98 -13.76
N ALA A 46 -0.10 6.79 -13.93
CA ALA A 46 0.90 7.13 -12.91
C ALA A 46 1.33 8.61 -12.92
N GLU A 47 1.11 9.32 -14.03
CA GLU A 47 1.50 10.73 -14.21
C GLU A 47 0.38 11.74 -13.86
N GLY A 48 -0.79 11.25 -13.44
CA GLY A 48 -1.94 12.07 -13.05
C GLY A 48 -1.89 12.61 -11.63
#